data_AF-A0A358DEZ2-F1
#
_entry.id   AF-A0A358DEZ2-F1
#
_cell.length_a   1.000
_cell.length_b   1.000
_cell.length_c   1.000
_cell.angle_alpha   90.00
_cell.angle_beta   90.00
_cell.angle_gamma   90.00
#
_symmetry.space_group_name_H-M   'P 1'
#
loop_
_entity.id
_entity.type
_entity.pdbx_description
1 polymer ?
#
loop_
_entity_poly.entity_id
_entity_poly.type
_entity_poly.pdbx_seq_one_letter_code
_entity_poly.pdbx_strand_id
1 'polypeptide(L)' 'MDKMFCFQCQEAAKNEGCTVKGVCGKTADVANLQDLLLFLCKGISHYTVPLRKYGIEIPQINKFITDSLFMTITNANFDK' A
#
# COMPACT_ATOMS: atom_id res chain seq x y z
N MET A 1 1.27 20.50 -8.99
CA MET A 1 1.44 19.04 -8.91
C MET A 1 0.78 18.59 -7.63
N ASP A 2 -0.07 17.56 -7.68
CA ASP A 2 -0.79 17.09 -6.49
C ASP A 2 0.17 16.50 -5.46
N LYS A 3 -0.18 16.59 -4.17
CA LYS A 3 0.69 16.16 -3.07
C LYS A 3 0.60 14.66 -2.78
N MET A 4 -0.50 14.03 -3.20
CA MET A 4 -0.82 12.61 -3.09
C MET A 4 -1.87 12.23 -4.14
N PHE A 5 -2.17 10.94 -4.29
CA PHE A 5 -3.38 10.48 -4.97
C PHE A 5 -3.89 9.19 -4.32
N CYS A 6 -5.07 9.21 -3.68
CA CYS A 6 -5.66 8.02 -3.06
C CYS A 6 -7.18 7.98 -3.29
N PHE A 7 -7.65 6.86 -3.83
CA PHE A 7 -9.04 6.64 -4.25
C PHE A 7 -9.65 5.30 -3.79
N GLN A 8 -9.03 4.61 -2.83
CA GLN A 8 -9.37 3.23 -2.52
C GLN A 8 -10.68 3.05 -1.73
N CYS A 9 -11.22 4.12 -1.14
CA CYS A 9 -12.40 4.06 -0.27
C CYS A 9 -13.56 4.84 -0.86
N GLN A 10 -14.77 4.48 -0.46
CA GLN A 10 -16.01 5.09 -0.95
C GLN A 10 -16.09 6.60 -0.65
N GLU A 11 -15.44 7.06 0.42
CA GLU A 11 -15.43 8.47 0.84
C GLU A 11 -14.37 9.32 0.12
N ALA A 12 -13.71 8.81 -0.94
CA ALA A 12 -12.72 9.59 -1.68
C ALA A 12 -13.29 10.93 -2.16
N ALA A 13 -12.48 11.99 -2.08
CA ALA A 13 -12.93 13.34 -2.40
C ALA A 13 -13.55 13.42 -3.80
N LYS A 14 -14.76 14.01 -3.89
CA LYS A 14 -15.57 14.12 -5.12
C LYS A 14 -15.90 12.80 -5.80
N ASN A 15 -15.74 11.66 -5.13
CA ASN A 15 -15.81 10.33 -5.75
C ASN A 15 -14.79 10.15 -6.90
N GLU A 16 -13.67 10.88 -6.86
CA GLU A 16 -12.59 10.82 -7.86
C GLU A 16 -11.26 10.43 -7.21
N GLY A 17 -10.84 11.14 -6.16
CA GLY A 17 -9.56 10.88 -5.49
C GLY A 17 -9.13 12.00 -4.55
N CYS A 18 -8.46 11.65 -3.46
CA CYS A 18 -7.89 12.61 -2.52
C CYS A 18 -6.51 13.07 -3.02
N THR A 19 -6.33 14.37 -3.27
CA THR A 19 -5.09 14.94 -3.86
C THR A 19 -4.26 15.82 -2.92
N VAL A 20 -4.81 16.20 -1.76
CA VAL A 20 -4.16 17.07 -0.76
C VAL A 20 -4.07 16.39 0.61
N LYS A 21 -5.18 15.84 1.08
CA LYS A 21 -5.32 15.03 2.31
C LYS A 21 -6.50 14.09 2.11
N GLY A 22 -6.42 12.87 2.66
CA GLY A 22 -7.52 11.92 2.66
C GLY A 22 -8.71 12.42 3.49
N VAL A 23 -9.93 12.15 3.02
CA VAL A 23 -11.16 12.39 3.82
C VAL A 23 -11.11 11.61 5.14
N CYS A 24 -10.52 10.41 5.13
CA CYS A 24 -10.24 9.59 6.30
C CYS A 24 -9.14 10.14 7.24
N GLY A 25 -8.58 11.32 6.96
CA GLY A 25 -7.52 11.95 7.76
C GLY A 25 -6.09 11.63 7.32
N LYS A 26 -5.88 10.68 6.40
CA LYS A 26 -4.55 10.29 5.89
C LYS A 26 -3.81 11.49 5.29
N THR A 27 -2.63 11.80 5.80
CA THR A 27 -1.79 12.88 5.28
C THR A 27 -1.07 12.47 3.99
N ALA A 28 -0.66 13.45 3.19
CA ALA A 28 -0.02 13.18 1.90
C ALA A 28 1.29 12.39 2.02
N ASP A 29 2.08 12.63 3.06
CA ASP A 29 3.30 11.87 3.33
C ASP A 29 3.03 10.42 3.72
N VAL A 30 2.05 10.15 4.59
CA VAL A 30 1.61 8.77 4.90
C VAL A 30 1.09 8.08 3.65
N ALA A 31 0.31 8.76 2.82
CA ALA A 31 -0.17 8.19 1.56
C ALA A 31 0.99 7.82 0.61
N ASN A 32 1.96 8.72 0.44
CA ASN A 32 3.11 8.48 -0.43
C ASN A 32 4.04 7.36 0.12
N LEU A 33 4.17 7.23 1.44
CA LEU A 33 4.89 6.10 2.06
C LEU A 33 4.17 4.77 1.84
N GLN A 34 2.84 4.76 1.92
CA GLN A 34 2.03 3.58 1.60
C GLN A 34 2.14 3.21 0.11
N ASP A 35 2.18 4.18 -0.80
CA ASP A 35 2.42 3.94 -2.22
C ASP A 35 3.81 3.33 -2.46
N LEU A 36 4.84 3.86 -1.80
CA LEU A 36 6.20 3.32 -1.86
C LEU A 36 6.29 1.89 -1.29
N LEU A 37 5.62 1.62 -0.17
CA LEU A 37 5.53 0.28 0.41
C LEU A 37 4.89 -0.71 -0.59
N LEU A 38 3.80 -0.32 -1.24
CA LEU A 38 3.16 -1.15 -2.27
C LEU A 38 4.06 -1.38 -3.49
N PHE A 39 4.84 -0.37 -3.90
CA PHE A 39 5.84 -0.53 -4.96
C PHE A 39 6.90 -1.57 -4.59
N LEU A 40 7.45 -1.51 -3.37
CA LEU A 40 8.41 -2.48 -2.87
C LEU A 40 7.82 -3.89 -2.74
N CYS A 41 6.58 -4.01 -2.25
CA CYS A 41 5.88 -5.30 -2.17
C CYS A 41 5.72 -5.95 -3.55
N LYS A 42 5.43 -5.16 -4.60
CA LYS A 42 5.40 -5.65 -5.99
C LYS A 42 6.78 -6.12 -6.45
N GLY A 43 7.83 -5.35 -6.15
CA GLY A 43 9.22 -5.72 -6.45
C GLY A 43 9.66 -7.03 -5.78
N ILE A 44 9.34 -7.20 -4.49
CA ILE A 44 9.60 -8.46 -3.76
C ILE A 44 8.83 -9.62 -4.40
N SER A 45 7.54 -9.41 -4.68
CA SER A 45 6.67 -10.42 -5.29
C SER A 45 7.13 -10.84 -6.68
N HIS A 46 7.76 -9.95 -7.44
CA HIS A 46 8.35 -10.25 -8.75
C HIS A 46 9.37 -11.40 -8.67
N TYR A 47 10.12 -11.51 -7.57
CA TYR A 47 11.09 -12.59 -7.37
C TYR A 47 10.48 -13.79 -6.65
N THR A 48 9.68 -13.57 -5.61
CA THR A 48 9.17 -14.69 -4.79
C THR A 48 8.10 -15.52 -5.48
N VAL A 49 7.30 -14.92 -6.38
CA VAL A 49 6.27 -15.66 -7.11
C VAL A 49 6.88 -16.71 -8.06
N PRO A 50 7.87 -16.39 -8.92
CA PRO A 50 8.56 -17.40 -9.73
C PRO A 50 9.29 -18.48 -8.92
N LEU A 51 9.90 -18.12 -7.78
CA LEU A 51 10.64 -19.07 -6.93
C LEU A 51 9.76 -20.23 -6.42
N ARG A 52 8.46 -19.99 -6.24
CA ARG A 52 7.50 -21.05 -5.85
C ARG A 52 7.43 -22.20 -6.86
N LYS A 53 7.70 -21.96 -8.15
CA LYS A 53 7.77 -23.02 -9.18
C LYS A 53 8.91 -24.01 -8.94
N TYR A 54 9.94 -23.58 -8.21
CA TYR A 54 11.09 -24.40 -7.83
C TYR A 54 10.95 -24.97 -6.41
N GLY A 55 9.76 -24.85 -5.79
CA GLY A 55 9.53 -25.29 -4.42
C GLY A 55 10.17 -24.41 -3.35
N ILE A 56 10.64 -23.20 -3.72
CA ILE A 56 11.27 -22.25 -2.79
C ILE A 56 10.20 -21.27 -2.30
N GLU A 57 9.91 -21.32 -1.00
CA GLU A 57 8.99 -20.42 -0.33
C GLU A 57 9.60 -19.87 0.95
N ILE A 58 9.39 -18.58 1.22
CA ILE A 58 9.97 -17.87 2.36
C ILE A 58 8.80 -17.31 3.19
N PRO A 59 8.32 -18.03 4.23
CA PRO A 59 7.13 -17.65 5.01
C PRO A 59 7.19 -16.24 5.60
N GLN A 60 8.38 -15.77 5.96
CA GLN A 60 8.60 -14.42 6.50
C GLN A 60 8.25 -13.35 5.46
N ILE A 61 8.57 -13.59 4.18
CA ILE A 61 8.20 -12.67 3.10
C ILE A 61 6.70 -12.71 2.85
N ASN A 62 6.08 -13.89 2.89
CA ASN A 62 4.63 -13.99 2.78
C ASN A 62 3.93 -13.16 3.86
N LYS A 63 4.35 -13.31 5.13
CA LYS A 63 3.81 -12.53 6.24
C LYS A 63 4.04 -11.03 6.04
N PHE A 64 5.26 -10.63 5.67
CA PHE A 64 5.59 -9.23 5.40
C PHE A 64 4.68 -8.60 4.33
N ILE A 65 4.42 -9.33 3.24
CA ILE A 65 3.52 -8.87 2.18
C ILE A 65 2.08 -8.72 2.70
N THR A 66 1.57 -9.70 3.44
CA THR A 66 0.22 -9.64 4.01
C THR A 66 0.06 -8.48 5.00
N ASP A 67 1.01 -8.31 5.92
CA ASP A 67 1.02 -7.22 6.89
C ASP A 67 1.11 -5.85 6.18
N SER A 68 1.97 -5.74 5.16
CA SER A 68 2.13 -4.51 4.38
C SER A 68 0.85 -4.12 3.66
N LEU A 69 0.17 -5.07 3.02
CA LEU A 69 -1.13 -4.82 2.39
C LEU A 69 -2.16 -4.39 3.44
N PHE A 70 -2.23 -5.07 4.59
CA PHE A 70 -3.17 -4.75 5.65
C PHE A 70 -2.97 -3.32 6.18
N MET A 71 -1.73 -2.91 6.43
CA MET A 71 -1.40 -1.56 6.92
C MET A 71 -1.80 -0.44 5.95
N THR A 72 -1.92 -0.74 4.66
CA THR A 72 -2.31 0.24 3.62
C THR A 72 -3.82 0.39 3.44
N ILE A 73 -4.63 -0.47 4.07
CA ILE A 73 -6.09 -0.37 4.05
C ILE A 73 -6.54 0.93 4.75
N THR A 74 -7.70 1.44 4.34
CA THR A 74 -8.34 2.61 4.94
C THR A 74 -8.52 2.42 6.45
N ASN A 75 -8.09 3.42 7.23
CA ASN A 75 -8.16 3.44 8.69
C ASN A 75 -7.35 2.34 9.42
N ALA A 76 -6.40 1.69 8.75
CA ALA A 76 -5.55 0.67 9.38
C ALA A 76 -4.34 1.25 10.11
N ASN A 77 -3.56 2.12 9.44
CA ASN A 77 -2.35 2.72 10.03
C ASN A 77 -2.12 4.15 9.48
N PHE A 78 -1.77 5.06 10.38
CA PHE A 78 -1.46 6.47 10.11
C PHE A 78 -0.08 6.90 10.63
N ASP A 79 0.66 6.00 11.27
CA ASP A 79 2.04 6.24 11.69
C ASP A 79 2.98 6.20 10.48
N LYS A 80 4.05 6.99 10.53
CA LYS A 80 5.00 7.16 9.42
C LYS A 80 6.18 6.21 9.51
#